data_AF-A0A7S2IFU2-F1
#
_entry.id   AF-A0A7S2IFU2-F1
#
_cell.length_a   1.000
_cell.length_b   1.000
_cell.length_c   1.000
_cell.angle_alpha   90.00
_cell.angle_beta   90.00
_cell.angle_gamma   90.00
#
_symmetry.space_group_name_H-M   'P 1'
#
loop_
_entity.id
_entity.type
_entity.pdbx_description
1 polymer ?
#
loop_
_entity_poly.entity_id
_entity_poly.type
_entity_poly.pdbx_seq_one_letter_code
_entity_poly.pdbx_strand_id
1 'polypeptide(L)'
;ADSTANTYTVEEVIEMETLLIESLGWPVAGWGPYHFLLYYNSLAPLPARHFHAAQCCLEGSLMDYHLSRHTPSLIAAAAYRLGAELAGRSHGGSGGQPQQQLEEGQ
;
A
#
# COMPACT_ATOMS: atom_id res chain seq x y z
N ALA A 1 -15.11 24.05 14.79
CA ALA A 1 -13.88 24.71 14.36
C ALA A 1 -13.90 24.71 12.84
N ASP A 2 -13.68 25.86 12.22
CA ASP A 2 -13.58 25.94 10.75
C ASP A 2 -12.25 25.27 10.32
N SER A 3 -12.34 24.27 9.45
CA SER A 3 -11.20 23.46 8.99
C SER A 3 -10.18 24.25 8.18
N THR A 4 -10.53 25.43 7.67
CA THR A 4 -9.63 26.29 6.88
C THR A 4 -9.51 27.70 7.44
N ALA A 5 -9.97 27.93 8.68
CA ALA A 5 -10.01 29.25 9.31
C ALA A 5 -10.72 30.32 8.44
N ASN A 6 -11.76 29.93 7.70
CA ASN A 6 -12.53 30.78 6.79
C ASN A 6 -11.66 31.52 5.75
N THR A 7 -10.55 30.89 5.34
CA THR A 7 -9.64 31.44 4.32
C THR A 7 -10.27 31.42 2.93
N TYR A 8 -11.17 30.45 2.68
CA TYR A 8 -11.86 30.27 1.41
C TYR A 8 -13.36 30.38 1.61
N THR A 9 -14.06 30.99 0.65
CA THR A 9 -15.52 31.03 0.65
C THR A 9 -16.11 29.74 0.09
N VAL A 10 -17.40 29.52 0.35
CA VAL A 10 -18.12 28.34 -0.15
C VAL A 10 -18.12 28.32 -1.68
N GLU A 11 -18.25 29.50 -2.32
CA GLU A 11 -18.25 29.66 -3.76
C GLU A 11 -16.90 29.26 -4.38
N GLU A 12 -15.79 29.66 -3.76
CA GLU A 12 -14.43 29.29 -4.21
C GLU A 12 -14.19 27.77 -4.12
N VAL A 13 -14.72 27.12 -3.07
CA VAL A 13 -14.63 25.66 -2.92
C VAL A 13 -15.41 24.93 -4.00
N ILE A 14 -16.60 25.42 -4.35
CA ILE A 14 -17.45 24.84 -5.41
C ILE A 14 -16.82 25.01 -6.79
N GLU A 15 -16.22 26.18 -7.07
CA GLU A 15 -15.49 26.42 -8.32
C GLU A 15 -14.30 25.46 -8.44
N MET A 16 -13.51 25.31 -7.37
CA MET A 16 -12.39 24.38 -7.33
C MET A 16 -12.83 22.92 -7.51
N GLU A 17 -13.93 22.52 -6.87
CA GLU A 17 -14.51 21.18 -7.05
C GLU A 17 -14.90 20.90 -8.50
N THR A 18 -15.57 21.85 -9.16
CA THR A 18 -15.99 21.72 -10.56
C THR A 18 -14.78 21.55 -11.48
N LEU A 19 -13.73 22.36 -11.29
CA LEU A 19 -12.48 22.26 -12.04
C LEU A 19 -11.76 20.91 -11.82
N LEU A 20 -11.78 20.38 -10.60
CA LEU A 20 -11.21 19.06 -10.31
C LEU A 20 -11.98 17.93 -11.00
N ILE A 21 -13.31 17.98 -10.98
CA ILE A 21 -14.16 16.96 -11.63
C ILE A 21 -13.89 16.93 -13.14
N GLU A 22 -13.85 18.11 -13.77
CA GLU A 22 -13.57 18.23 -15.21
C GLU A 22 -12.17 17.76 -15.58
N SER A 23 -11.15 18.09 -14.77
CA SER A 23 -9.76 17.71 -15.04
C SER A 23 -9.45 16.23 -14.80
N LEU A 24 -10.10 15.59 -13.82
CA LEU A 24 -9.86 14.19 -13.46
C LEU A 24 -10.68 13.20 -14.30
N GLY A 25 -11.67 13.67 -15.08
CA GLY A 25 -12.49 12.80 -15.93
C GLY A 25 -13.34 11.80 -15.14
N TRP A 26 -14.10 12.30 -14.16
CA TRP A 26 -14.90 11.48 -13.23
C TRP A 26 -15.91 10.56 -13.96
N PRO A 27 -16.17 9.31 -13.50
CA PRO A 27 -15.63 8.64 -12.30
C PRO A 27 -14.36 7.84 -12.52
N VAL A 28 -13.37 8.10 -11.66
CA VAL A 28 -12.24 7.19 -11.41
C VAL A 28 -12.73 6.07 -10.49
N ALA A 29 -13.51 5.14 -11.04
CA ALA A 29 -13.91 3.94 -10.33
C ALA A 29 -12.69 3.02 -10.18
N GLY A 30 -12.14 2.90 -8.97
CA GLY A 30 -10.96 2.08 -8.73
C GLY A 30 -10.76 1.69 -7.27
N TRP A 31 -10.08 0.57 -7.06
CA TRP A 31 -9.66 0.14 -5.73
C TRP A 31 -8.44 0.96 -5.29
N GLY A 32 -8.57 1.64 -4.14
CA GLY A 32 -7.44 2.30 -3.49
C GLY A 32 -6.43 1.29 -2.90
N PRO A 33 -5.21 1.74 -2.54
CA PRO A 33 -4.17 0.89 -1.95
C PRO A 33 -4.65 0.12 -0.70
N TYR A 34 -5.51 0.76 0.11
CA TYR A 34 -6.07 0.13 1.31
C TYR A 34 -6.98 -1.06 1.02
N HIS A 35 -7.75 -1.02 -0.08
CA HIS A 35 -8.61 -2.14 -0.50
C HIS A 35 -7.77 -3.37 -0.85
N PHE A 36 -6.64 -3.16 -1.55
CA PHE A 36 -5.70 -4.25 -1.83
C PHE A 36 -5.04 -4.80 -0.55
N LEU A 37 -4.70 -3.94 0.41
CA LEU A 37 -4.15 -4.38 1.69
C LEU A 37 -5.13 -5.28 2.47
N LEU A 38 -6.41 -4.90 2.52
CA LEU A 38 -7.47 -5.73 3.09
C LEU A 38 -7.62 -7.06 2.34
N TYR A 39 -7.59 -7.02 1.01
CA TYR A 39 -7.64 -8.23 0.19
C TYR A 39 -6.47 -9.17 0.51
N TYR A 40 -5.23 -8.68 0.59
CA TYR A 40 -4.07 -9.51 0.96
C TYR A 40 -4.18 -10.09 2.37
N ASN A 41 -4.67 -9.30 3.32
CA ASN A 41 -4.91 -9.79 4.67
C ASN A 41 -6.05 -10.83 4.75
N SER A 42 -7.05 -10.74 3.86
CA SER A 42 -8.12 -11.75 3.77
C SER A 42 -7.60 -13.10 3.28
N LEU A 43 -6.58 -13.11 2.41
CA LEU A 43 -5.95 -14.33 1.89
C LEU A 43 -4.95 -14.92 2.89
N ALA A 44 -4.14 -14.06 3.51
CA ALA A 44 -3.11 -14.44 4.46
C ALA A 44 -3.16 -13.49 5.67
N PRO A 45 -3.90 -13.84 6.74
CA PRO A 45 -4.11 -12.93 7.85
C PRO A 45 -2.82 -12.68 8.62
N LEU A 46 -2.47 -11.41 8.80
CA LEU A 46 -1.40 -10.97 9.69
C LEU A 46 -1.95 -10.74 11.11
N PRO A 47 -1.15 -10.91 12.16
CA PRO A 47 -1.53 -10.47 13.50
C PRO A 47 -1.86 -8.97 13.51
N ALA A 48 -2.86 -8.57 14.28
CA ALA A 48 -3.39 -7.20 14.28
C ALA A 48 -2.32 -6.11 14.42
N ARG A 49 -1.30 -6.33 15.27
CA ARG A 49 -0.18 -5.39 15.43
C ARG A 49 0.62 -5.14 14.15
N HIS A 50 0.80 -6.19 13.34
CA HIS A 50 1.60 -6.16 12.11
C HIS A 50 0.78 -5.68 10.93
N PHE A 51 -0.51 -6.02 10.91
CA PHE A 51 -1.44 -5.43 9.97
C PHE A 51 -1.54 -3.91 10.17
N HIS A 52 -1.61 -3.45 11.42
CA HIS A 52 -1.61 -2.02 11.73
C HIS A 52 -0.29 -1.34 11.32
N ALA A 53 0.86 -1.98 11.56
CA ALA A 53 2.15 -1.48 11.07
C ALA A 53 2.18 -1.36 9.54
N ALA A 54 1.66 -2.36 8.82
CA ALA A 54 1.54 -2.32 7.35
C ALA A 54 0.62 -1.18 6.90
N GLN A 55 -0.49 -0.93 7.61
CA GLN A 55 -1.37 0.20 7.34
C GLN A 55 -0.66 1.55 7.52
N CYS A 56 0.12 1.72 8.60
CA CYS A 56 0.91 2.94 8.79
C CYS A 56 1.95 3.15 7.67
N CYS A 57 2.61 2.08 7.21
CA CYS A 57 3.52 2.17 6.06
C CYS A 57 2.80 2.57 4.76
N LEU A 58 1.59 2.02 4.55
CA LEU A 58 0.74 2.38 3.42
C LEU A 58 0.33 3.86 3.46
N GLU A 59 -0.09 4.36 4.63
CA GLU A 59 -0.46 5.77 4.81
C GLU A 59 0.76 6.70 4.62
N GLY A 60 1.93 6.31 5.14
CA GLY A 60 3.17 7.03 4.93
C GLY A 60 3.56 7.12 3.44
N SER A 61 3.24 6.09 2.65
CA SER A 61 3.52 6.09 1.22
C SER A 61 2.72 7.13 0.41
N LEU A 62 1.56 7.57 0.93
CA LEU A 62 0.75 8.62 0.28
C LEU A 62 1.40 10.00 0.39
N MET A 63 2.26 10.21 1.38
CA MET A 63 2.99 11.47 1.58
C MET A 63 4.27 11.55 0.75
N ASP A 64 4.76 10.41 0.23
CA ASP A 64 5.96 10.36 -0.59
C ASP A 64 5.62 10.50 -2.08
N TYR A 65 6.00 11.63 -2.67
CA TYR A 65 5.82 11.89 -4.09
C TYR A 65 6.50 10.83 -4.97
N HIS A 66 7.62 10.25 -4.55
CA HIS A 66 8.28 9.20 -5.31
C HIS A 66 7.44 7.92 -5.39
N LEU A 67 6.57 7.67 -4.41
CA LEU A 67 5.73 6.48 -4.39
C LEU A 67 4.42 6.64 -5.18
N SER A 68 3.99 7.89 -5.45
CA SER A 68 2.79 8.20 -6.23
C SER A 68 2.77 7.62 -7.65
N ARG A 69 3.95 7.34 -8.23
CA ARG A 69 4.09 6.75 -9.58
C ARG A 69 3.71 5.27 -9.65
N HIS A 70 3.68 4.59 -8.50
CA HIS A 70 3.46 3.15 -8.44
C HIS A 70 1.98 2.83 -8.34
N THR A 71 1.60 1.65 -8.83
CA THR A 71 0.20 1.22 -8.75
C THR A 71 -0.21 0.96 -7.30
N PRO A 72 -1.49 1.22 -6.96
CA PRO A 72 -1.99 1.04 -5.59
C PRO A 72 -1.85 -0.40 -5.09
N SER A 73 -1.94 -1.39 -5.99
CA SER A 73 -1.72 -2.80 -5.66
C SER A 73 -0.27 -3.10 -5.28
N LEU A 74 0.70 -2.53 -6.00
CA LEU A 74 2.13 -2.73 -5.71
C LEU A 74 2.52 -2.13 -4.36
N ILE A 75 2.04 -0.91 -4.08
CA ILE A 75 2.27 -0.24 -2.79
C ILE A 75 1.66 -1.04 -1.64
N ALA A 76 0.43 -1.55 -1.82
CA ALA A 76 -0.22 -2.40 -0.84
C ALA A 76 0.54 -3.71 -0.59
N ALA A 77 1.08 -4.34 -1.65
CA ALA A 77 1.85 -5.56 -1.53
C ALA A 77 3.18 -5.33 -0.80
N ALA A 78 3.87 -4.22 -1.09
CA ALA A 78 5.09 -3.83 -0.38
C ALA A 78 4.84 -3.57 1.11
N ALA A 79 3.79 -2.80 1.43
CA ALA A 79 3.39 -2.55 2.82
C ALA A 79 3.01 -3.84 3.57
N TYR A 80 2.25 -4.73 2.92
CA TYR A 80 1.91 -6.04 3.48
C TYR A 80 3.16 -6.90 3.72
N ARG A 81 4.10 -6.91 2.78
CA ARG A 81 5.36 -7.65 2.89
C ARG A 81 6.20 -7.15 4.07
N LEU A 82 6.32 -5.84 4.25
CA LEU A 82 7.01 -5.24 5.40
C LEU A 82 6.34 -5.67 6.72
N GLY A 83 5.01 -5.64 6.79
CA GLY A 83 4.27 -6.15 7.96
C GLY A 83 4.50 -7.64 8.21
N ALA A 84 4.59 -8.46 7.17
CA ALA A 84 4.88 -9.88 7.27
C ALA A 84 6.33 -10.15 7.75
N GLU A 85 7.31 -9.38 7.27
CA GLU A 85 8.70 -9.46 7.71
C GLU A 85 8.84 -9.07 9.19
N LEU A 86 8.18 -7.99 9.62
CA LEU A 86 8.09 -7.60 11.03
C LEU A 86 7.39 -8.67 11.88
N ALA A 87 6.50 -9.47 11.28
CA ALA A 87 5.87 -10.61 11.92
C ALA A 87 6.77 -11.83 12.10
N GLY A 88 8.01 -11.80 11.60
CA GLY A 88 8.88 -12.97 11.56
C GLY A 88 8.43 -14.01 10.54
N ARG A 89 7.48 -13.67 9.64
CA ARG A 89 7.13 -14.49 8.47
C ARG A 89 8.15 -14.22 7.38
N SER A 90 9.41 -14.49 7.66
CA SER A 90 10.42 -14.54 6.62
C SER A 90 10.08 -15.75 5.74
N HIS A 91 9.48 -15.51 4.58
CA HIS A 91 9.66 -16.44 3.48
C HIS A 91 11.15 -16.40 3.17
N GLY A 92 11.85 -17.44 3.61
CA GLY A 92 13.18 -17.76 3.16
C GLY A 92 13.17 -17.88 1.64
N GLY A 93 13.44 -16.77 0.96
CA GLY A 93 14.08 -16.79 -0.34
C GLY A 93 15.54 -17.19 -0.15
N SER A 94 15.77 -18.41 0.32
CA SER A 94 17.04 -19.09 0.08
C SER A 94 16.95 -19.63 -1.34
N GLY A 95 17.59 -18.94 -2.28
CA GLY A 95 18.06 -19.58 -3.50
C GLY A 95 19.11 -20.62 -3.11
N GLY A 96 18.66 -21.77 -2.60
CA GLY A 96 19.49 -22.94 -2.39
C GLY A 96 19.55 -23.73 -3.68
N GLN A 97 20.70 -23.67 -4.36
CA GLN A 97 21.06 -24.56 -5.47
C GLN A 97 20.82 -26.03 -5.06
N PRO A 98 20.39 -26.92 -5.97
CA PRO A 98 20.46 -28.35 -5.71
C PRO A 98 21.94 -28.76 -5.67
N GLN A 99 22.50 -28.93 -4.47
CA GLN A 99 23.74 -29.70 -4.31
C GLN A 99 23.41 -31.16 -4.62
N GLN A 100 23.84 -31.59 -5.81
CA GLN A 100 24.01 -33.00 -6.14
C GLN A 100 24.93 -33.62 -5.09
N GLN A 101 24.40 -34.59 -4.33
CA GLN A 101 25.24 -35.52 -3.57
C GLN A 101 25.98 -36.40 -4.58
N LEU A 102 27.25 -36.04 -4.83
CA LEU A 102 28.27 -37.00 -5.21
C LEU A 102 28.72 -37.70 -3.92
N GLU A 103 28.32 -38.94 -3.73
CA GLU A 103 29.08 -39.88 -2.91
C GLU A 103 29.54 -41.00 -3.83
N GLU A 104 30.75 -40.79 -4.38
CA GLU A 104 31.60 -41.85 -4.91
C GLU A 104 32.14 -42.68 -3.74
N GLY A 105 32.43 -43.94 -4.05
CA GLY A 105 32.59 -45.00 -3.08
C GLY A 105 33.82 -44.92 -2.17
N GLN A 106 33.70 -45.68 -1.09
CA GLN A 106 34.75 -46.55 -0.53
C GLN A 106 34.10 -47.69 0.24
#